data_AF-A0A7J6KJ08-F1
#
_entry.id   AF-A0A7J6KJ08-F1
#
_cell.length_a   1.000
_cell.length_b   1.000
_cell.length_c   1.000
_cell.angle_alpha   90.00
_cell.angle_beta   90.00
_cell.angle_gamma   90.00
#
_symmetry.space_group_name_H-M   'P 1'
#
loop_
_entity.id
_entity.type
_entity.pdbx_description
1 polymer ?
#
loop_
_entity_poly.entity_id
_entity_poly.type
_entity_poly.pdbx_seq_one_letter_code
_entity_poly.pdbx_strand_id
1 'polypeptide(L)'
;YDEIRDCEGQTHAVEATWALGQPLEHSRRDGPTTVFDYSRSLYSRLNSEQQAAFDGEISKFTTRGWWEKVGNQDSLKDGDITIPEAVAFPVVQGSKTRPCVDMRKANGTFPSSSYAGRSCSVILAQLRLAIAQVTARAKDRTECPRLAMATMDAETAFYRIRLSGVTAQ
;
A
#
# COMPACT_ATOMS: atom_id res chain seq x y z
N TYR A 1 -16.78 3.58 17.84
CA TYR A 1 -15.56 2.98 17.29
C TYR A 1 -14.48 4.04 17.43
N ASP A 2 -13.62 3.88 18.42
CA ASP A 2 -12.49 4.80 18.60
C ASP A 2 -11.48 4.56 17.48
N GLU A 3 -11.11 5.63 16.80
CA GLU A 3 -10.19 5.63 15.67
C GLU A 3 -8.79 5.22 16.16
N ILE A 4 -8.37 3.99 15.84
CA ILE A 4 -7.04 3.48 16.23
C ILE A 4 -5.99 4.28 15.47
N ARG A 5 -5.06 4.91 16.20
CA ARG A 5 -3.94 5.66 15.63
C ARG A 5 -2.75 4.73 15.45
N ASP A 6 -2.26 4.62 14.22
CA ASP A 6 -1.14 3.74 13.86
C ASP A 6 0.22 4.40 14.06
N CYS A 7 0.27 5.74 14.15
CA CYS A 7 1.48 6.49 14.45
C CYS A 7 1.25 7.78 15.25
N GLU A 8 2.31 8.24 15.92
CA GLU A 8 2.34 9.50 16.65
C GLU A 8 2.19 10.69 15.68
N GLY A 9 1.26 11.60 15.97
CA GLY A 9 0.93 12.74 15.11
C GLY A 9 -0.22 12.52 14.11
N GLN A 10 -0.79 11.31 14.07
CA GLN A 10 -1.94 10.99 13.21
C GLN A 10 -3.22 11.69 13.71
N THR A 11 -3.81 12.52 12.85
CA THR A 11 -5.06 13.25 13.12
C THR A 11 -6.31 12.58 12.53
N HIS A 12 -6.14 11.68 11.55
CA HIS A 12 -7.22 10.98 10.85
C HIS A 12 -6.75 9.57 10.46
N ALA A 13 -7.62 8.57 10.59
CA ALA A 13 -7.44 7.21 10.10
C ALA A 13 -8.61 6.84 9.18
N VAL A 14 -8.30 6.21 8.05
CA VAL A 14 -9.32 5.67 7.15
C VAL A 14 -9.14 4.17 7.17
N GLU A 15 -10.03 3.48 7.89
CA GLU A 15 -10.10 2.03 7.86
C GLU A 15 -10.98 1.63 6.66
N ALA A 16 -10.37 0.93 5.71
CA ALA A 16 -11.10 0.24 4.65
C ALA A 16 -10.82 -1.25 4.77
N THR A 17 -11.87 -2.04 4.58
CA THR A 17 -11.79 -3.50 4.57
C THR A 17 -11.76 -3.97 3.12
N TRP A 18 -10.70 -4.68 2.74
CA TRP A 18 -10.58 -5.26 1.41
C TRP A 18 -10.85 -6.77 1.47
N ALA A 19 -11.88 -7.22 0.76
CA ALA A 19 -12.12 -8.64 0.53
C ALA A 19 -11.17 -9.15 -0.55
N LEU A 20 -10.48 -10.26 -0.29
CA LEU A 20 -9.65 -10.93 -1.30
C LEU A 20 -10.54 -11.33 -2.48
N GLY A 21 -10.20 -10.86 -3.68
CA GLY A 21 -10.90 -11.23 -4.90
C GLY A 21 -10.69 -12.70 -5.22
N GLN A 22 -11.61 -13.33 -5.95
CA GLN A 22 -11.39 -14.69 -6.42
C GLN A 22 -10.32 -14.72 -7.53
N PRO A 23 -9.43 -15.73 -7.58
CA PRO A 23 -8.50 -15.93 -8.68
C PRO A 23 -9.22 -15.98 -10.03
N LEU A 24 -8.61 -15.43 -11.07
CA LEU A 24 -9.13 -15.54 -12.44
C LEU A 24 -9.17 -17.03 -12.86
N GLU A 25 -10.29 -17.47 -13.45
CA GLU A 25 -10.51 -18.89 -13.80
C GLU A 25 -9.42 -19.49 -14.71
N HIS A 26 -8.77 -18.65 -15.51
CA HIS A 26 -7.71 -19.04 -16.45
C HIS A 26 -6.33 -19.16 -15.78
N SER A 27 -6.14 -18.60 -14.58
CA SER A 27 -4.89 -18.67 -13.81
C SER A 27 -4.67 -20.04 -13.16
N ARG A 28 -5.67 -20.94 -13.19
CA ARG A 28 -5.56 -22.33 -12.74
C ARG A 28 -4.83 -23.25 -13.72
N ARG A 29 -4.46 -22.78 -14.93
CA ARG A 29 -3.90 -23.63 -15.99
C ARG A 29 -2.39 -23.83 -15.91
N ASP A 30 -1.67 -23.02 -15.15
CA ASP A 30 -0.26 -23.25 -14.89
C ASP A 30 -0.14 -24.07 -13.61
N GLY A 31 0.54 -25.23 -13.68
CA GLY A 31 0.81 -26.09 -12.52
C GLY A 31 1.61 -25.37 -11.40
N PRO A 32 2.14 -26.08 -10.39
CA PRO A 32 2.88 -25.44 -9.29
C PRO A 32 4.12 -24.70 -9.85
N THR A 33 3.94 -23.42 -10.14
CA THR A 33 4.98 -22.52 -10.62
C THR A 33 5.70 -22.03 -9.38
N THR A 34 6.82 -22.66 -9.07
CA THR A 34 7.71 -22.28 -7.97
C THR A 34 8.04 -20.79 -8.05
N VAL A 35 7.75 -20.04 -6.97
CA VAL A 35 8.27 -18.68 -6.83
C VAL A 35 9.77 -18.79 -6.63
N PHE A 36 10.55 -18.18 -7.52
CA PHE A 36 12.00 -18.21 -7.38
C PHE A 36 12.44 -17.22 -6.31
N ASP A 37 13.02 -17.71 -5.22
CA ASP A 37 13.54 -16.87 -4.14
C ASP A 37 14.94 -16.34 -4.47
N TYR A 38 14.98 -15.08 -4.90
CA TYR A 38 16.22 -14.34 -5.15
C TYR A 38 16.61 -13.40 -3.99
N SER A 39 15.84 -13.37 -2.89
CA SER A 39 16.02 -12.43 -1.77
C SER A 39 17.41 -12.52 -1.17
N ARG A 40 17.89 -13.75 -0.91
CA ARG A 40 19.21 -14.02 -0.32
C ARG A 40 20.35 -13.50 -1.19
N SER A 41 20.27 -13.73 -2.49
CA SER A 41 21.30 -13.30 -3.46
C SER A 41 21.34 -11.78 -3.60
N LEU A 42 20.19 -11.09 -3.48
CA LEU A 42 20.16 -9.64 -3.49
C LEU A 42 20.63 -9.03 -2.17
N TYR A 43 20.26 -9.63 -1.04
CA TYR A 43 20.71 -9.19 0.29
C TYR A 43 22.22 -9.33 0.48
N SER A 44 22.83 -10.42 0.00
CA SER A 44 24.28 -10.62 0.12
C SER A 44 25.13 -9.62 -0.67
N ARG A 45 24.54 -8.93 -1.67
CA ARG A 45 25.22 -7.88 -2.45
C ARG A 45 25.25 -6.51 -1.76
N LEU A 46 24.43 -6.34 -0.72
CA LEU A 46 24.40 -5.12 0.06
C LEU A 46 25.66 -4.99 0.93
N ASN A 47 26.09 -3.76 1.19
CA ASN A 47 27.07 -3.51 2.23
C ASN A 47 26.42 -3.62 3.63
N SER A 48 27.24 -3.66 4.69
CA SER A 48 26.75 -3.87 6.06
C SER A 48 25.77 -2.80 6.55
N GLU A 49 25.94 -1.54 6.13
CA GLU A 49 25.01 -0.46 6.48
C GLU A 49 23.65 -0.65 5.81
N GLN A 50 23.66 -1.03 4.53
CA GLN A 50 22.46 -1.32 3.77
C GLN A 50 21.72 -2.56 4.28
N GLN A 51 22.45 -3.59 4.71
CA GLN A 51 21.89 -4.78 5.36
C GLN A 51 21.18 -4.38 6.66
N ALA A 52 21.86 -3.63 7.53
CA ALA A 52 21.29 -3.14 8.78
C ALA A 52 20.04 -2.26 8.54
N ALA A 53 20.06 -1.40 7.52
CA ALA A 53 18.92 -0.58 7.14
C ALA A 53 17.73 -1.43 6.67
N PHE A 54 17.98 -2.46 5.85
CA PHE A 54 16.95 -3.39 5.42
C PHE A 54 16.33 -4.15 6.60
N ASP A 55 17.16 -4.74 7.46
CA ASP A 55 16.72 -5.49 8.64
C ASP A 55 15.94 -4.61 9.63
N GLY A 56 16.35 -3.35 9.75
CA GLY A 56 15.63 -2.33 10.51
C GLY A 56 14.22 -2.04 9.96
N GLU A 57 14.07 -1.92 8.64
CA GLU A 57 12.75 -1.73 8.02
C GLU A 57 11.86 -2.98 8.15
N ILE A 58 12.41 -4.19 8.01
CA ILE A 58 11.67 -5.44 8.27
C ILE A 58 11.17 -5.47 9.72
N SER A 59 12.06 -5.19 10.68
CA SER A 59 11.72 -5.17 12.10
C SER A 59 10.62 -4.16 12.39
N LYS A 60 10.73 -2.95 11.83
CA LYS A 60 9.71 -1.90 11.94
C LYS A 60 8.36 -2.34 11.39
N PHE A 61 8.30 -3.05 10.26
CA PHE A 61 7.05 -3.53 9.69
C PHE A 61 6.39 -4.58 10.58
N THR A 62 7.19 -5.46 11.19
CA THR A 62 6.67 -6.44 12.16
C THR A 62 6.22 -5.77 13.46
N THR A 63 7.00 -4.85 14.04
CA THR A 63 6.63 -4.12 15.26
C THR A 63 5.35 -3.30 15.08
N ARG A 64 5.11 -2.76 13.88
CA ARG A 64 3.88 -2.03 13.54
C ARG A 64 2.69 -2.93 13.24
N GLY A 65 2.85 -4.25 13.28
CA GLY A 65 1.78 -5.21 12.95
C GLY A 65 1.38 -5.21 11.48
N TRP A 66 2.18 -4.61 10.59
CA TRP A 66 1.92 -4.64 9.15
C TRP A 66 2.27 -6.00 8.56
N TRP A 67 3.35 -6.60 9.05
CA TRP A 67 3.83 -7.91 8.63
C TRP A 67 3.82 -8.85 9.84
N GLU A 68 3.29 -10.04 9.66
CA GLU A 68 3.25 -11.06 10.70
C GLU A 68 4.08 -12.27 10.29
N LYS A 69 4.75 -12.89 11.27
CA LYS A 69 5.37 -14.19 11.06
C LYS A 69 4.27 -15.24 11.05
N VAL A 70 3.96 -15.73 9.86
CA VAL A 70 3.13 -16.92 9.72
C VAL A 70 3.97 -18.14 10.08
N GLY A 71 3.40 -19.05 10.89
CA GLY A 71 3.98 -20.35 11.18
C GLY A 71 3.97 -21.30 9.97
N ASN A 72 3.73 -22.60 10.20
CA ASN A 72 3.64 -23.59 9.12
C ASN A 72 2.58 -23.18 8.09
N GLN A 73 2.89 -23.30 6.79
CA GLN A 73 2.03 -22.88 5.67
C GLN A 73 0.59 -23.41 5.73
N ASP A 74 0.33 -24.48 6.48
CA ASP A 74 -1.02 -25.03 6.68
C ASP A 74 -1.97 -24.11 7.46
N SER A 75 -1.47 -23.15 8.23
CA SER A 75 -2.30 -22.19 8.99
C SER A 75 -2.87 -21.04 8.16
N LEU A 76 -2.51 -20.92 6.89
CA LEU A 76 -3.07 -19.91 5.95
C LEU A 76 -4.18 -20.48 5.05
N LYS A 77 -4.55 -21.75 5.23
CA LYS A 77 -5.68 -22.38 4.53
C LYS A 77 -6.98 -22.15 5.30
N ASP A 78 -7.26 -20.91 5.69
CA ASP A 78 -8.55 -20.57 6.27
C ASP A 78 -9.54 -20.34 5.11
N GLY A 79 -10.37 -21.34 4.83
CA GLY A 79 -11.48 -21.33 3.87
C GLY A 79 -11.18 -20.78 2.46
N ASP A 80 -10.93 -21.65 1.46
CA ASP A 80 -10.87 -21.36 0.01
C ASP A 80 -9.94 -20.23 -0.49
N ILE A 81 -9.34 -19.42 0.39
CA ILE A 81 -8.51 -18.27 0.04
C ILE A 81 -7.03 -18.65 0.22
N THR A 82 -6.39 -19.03 -0.88
CA THR A 82 -4.94 -19.22 -0.90
C THR A 82 -4.26 -17.86 -1.09
N ILE A 83 -3.55 -17.38 -0.06
CA ILE A 83 -2.69 -16.20 -0.21
C ILE A 83 -1.56 -16.54 -1.20
N PRO A 84 -1.33 -15.73 -2.24
CA PRO A 84 -0.26 -15.99 -3.18
C PRO A 84 1.09 -15.89 -2.46
N GLU A 85 1.95 -16.89 -2.68
CA GLU A 85 3.34 -16.82 -2.27
C GLU A 85 4.04 -15.67 -3.01
N ALA A 86 4.78 -14.85 -2.26
CA ALA A 86 5.54 -13.74 -2.78
C ALA A 86 6.86 -13.58 -2.01
N VAL A 87 7.89 -13.06 -2.69
CA VAL A 87 9.23 -12.89 -2.13
C VAL A 87 9.47 -11.41 -1.85
N ALA A 88 9.86 -11.09 -0.62
CA ALA A 88 10.38 -9.78 -0.26
C ALA A 88 11.89 -9.72 -0.46
N PHE A 89 12.39 -8.64 -1.04
CA PHE A 89 13.82 -8.46 -1.33
C PHE A 89 14.25 -7.00 -1.16
N PRO A 90 15.54 -6.74 -0.91
CA PRO A 90 16.02 -5.37 -0.75
C PRO A 90 16.13 -4.63 -2.09
N VAL A 91 15.74 -3.36 -2.07
CA VAL A 91 15.94 -2.41 -3.17
C VAL A 91 16.64 -1.16 -2.64
N VAL A 92 17.74 -0.78 -3.28
CA VAL A 92 18.49 0.43 -2.95
C VAL A 92 17.98 1.60 -3.80
N GLN A 93 17.55 2.67 -3.14
CA GLN A 93 17.06 3.92 -3.74
C GLN A 93 17.85 5.10 -3.17
N GLY A 94 18.95 5.45 -3.84
CA GLY A 94 19.90 6.44 -3.32
C GLY A 94 20.52 5.94 -2.02
N SER A 95 20.34 6.68 -0.92
CA SER A 95 20.82 6.31 0.41
C SER A 95 19.89 5.39 1.21
N LYS A 96 18.69 5.07 0.70
CA LYS A 96 17.70 4.25 1.41
C LYS A 96 17.67 2.83 0.85
N THR A 97 17.70 1.83 1.73
CA THR A 97 17.38 0.44 1.39
C THR A 97 15.99 0.12 1.88
N ARG A 98 15.12 -0.40 1.00
CA ARG A 98 13.72 -0.70 1.31
C ARG A 98 13.37 -2.13 0.95
N PRO A 99 12.45 -2.78 1.69
CA PRO A 99 11.85 -4.02 1.23
C PRO A 99 10.90 -3.75 0.05
N CYS A 100 10.99 -4.59 -0.97
CA CYS A 100 10.07 -4.66 -2.09
C CYS A 100 9.55 -6.09 -2.21
N VAL A 101 8.25 -6.25 -2.45
CA VAL A 101 7.61 -7.57 -2.57
C VAL A 101 7.29 -7.84 -4.04
N ASP A 102 7.71 -8.99 -4.55
CA ASP A 102 7.41 -9.39 -5.93
C ASP A 102 5.97 -9.88 -6.07
N MET A 103 5.09 -8.95 -6.41
CA MET A 103 3.66 -9.23 -6.61
C MET A 103 3.32 -9.55 -8.07
N ARG A 104 4.29 -9.73 -8.99
CA ARG A 104 3.99 -9.93 -10.41
C ARG A 104 3.08 -11.14 -10.66
N LYS A 105 3.34 -12.25 -9.97
CA LYS A 105 2.53 -13.47 -10.08
C LYS A 105 1.13 -13.26 -9.48
N ALA A 106 1.06 -12.69 -8.29
CA ALA A 106 -0.21 -12.35 -7.63
C ALA A 106 -1.06 -11.43 -8.53
N ASN A 107 -0.46 -10.38 -9.10
CA ASN A 107 -1.15 -9.43 -9.96
C ASN A 107 -1.65 -10.06 -11.28
N GLY A 108 -1.04 -11.16 -11.75
CA GLY A 108 -1.55 -11.93 -12.88
C GLY A 108 -2.64 -12.95 -12.52
N THR A 109 -2.82 -13.23 -11.23
CA THR A 109 -3.77 -14.22 -10.71
C THR A 109 -5.08 -13.56 -10.27
N PHE A 110 -5.01 -12.36 -9.69
CA PHE A 110 -6.16 -11.64 -9.18
C PHE A 110 -6.66 -10.60 -10.19
N PRO A 111 -7.98 -10.31 -10.20
CA PRO A 111 -8.54 -9.27 -11.07
C PRO A 111 -7.90 -7.91 -10.76
N SER A 112 -7.71 -7.11 -11.81
CA SER A 112 -7.22 -5.74 -11.64
C SER A 112 -8.22 -4.92 -10.83
N SER A 113 -7.75 -4.27 -9.76
CA SER A 113 -8.53 -3.25 -9.09
C SER A 113 -8.40 -1.93 -9.84
N SER A 114 -9.53 -1.27 -10.10
CA SER A 114 -9.55 0.09 -10.66
C SER A 114 -10.12 1.06 -9.63
N TYR A 115 -9.52 2.23 -9.50
CA TYR A 115 -10.11 3.33 -8.74
C TYR A 115 -11.37 3.82 -9.46
N ALA A 116 -12.53 3.68 -8.82
CA ALA A 116 -13.81 4.13 -9.37
C ALA A 116 -13.97 5.66 -9.42
N GLY A 117 -13.09 6.40 -8.74
CA GLY A 117 -13.15 7.85 -8.72
C GLY A 117 -12.61 8.49 -10.01
N ARG A 118 -12.84 9.79 -10.12
CA ARG A 118 -12.40 10.58 -11.28
C ARG A 118 -10.87 10.61 -11.34
N SER A 119 -10.31 10.65 -12.55
CA SER A 119 -8.88 10.82 -12.73
C SER A 119 -8.38 12.12 -12.08
N CYS A 120 -7.11 12.13 -11.67
CA CYS A 120 -6.49 13.32 -11.08
C CYS A 120 -6.62 14.56 -12.00
N SER A 121 -6.51 14.37 -13.32
CA SER A 121 -6.69 15.45 -14.29
C SER A 121 -8.08 16.09 -14.23
N VAL A 122 -9.14 15.28 -14.06
CA VAL A 122 -10.51 15.79 -13.93
C VAL A 122 -10.69 16.52 -12.60
N ILE A 123 -10.15 15.97 -11.51
CA ILE A 123 -10.20 16.61 -10.17
C ILE A 123 -9.52 17.99 -10.23
N LEU A 124 -8.33 18.09 -10.82
CA LEU A 124 -7.60 19.35 -10.97
C LEU A 124 -8.32 20.36 -11.87
N ALA A 125 -8.97 19.89 -12.93
CA ALA A 125 -9.78 20.76 -13.80
C ALA A 125 -10.96 21.37 -13.03
N GLN A 126 -11.66 20.58 -12.22
CA GLN A 126 -12.75 21.06 -11.37
C GLN A 126 -12.27 22.05 -10.30
N LEU A 127 -11.11 21.79 -9.70
CA LEU A 127 -10.49 22.70 -8.74
C LEU A 127 -10.18 24.07 -9.38
N ARG A 128 -9.64 24.08 -10.60
CA ARG A 128 -9.39 25.33 -11.35
C ARG A 128 -10.68 26.12 -11.60
N LEU A 129 -11.76 25.45 -12.00
CA LEU A 129 -13.06 26.09 -12.19
C LEU A 129 -13.61 26.68 -10.89
N ALA A 130 -13.51 25.94 -9.79
CA ALA A 130 -13.95 26.41 -8.48
C ALA A 130 -13.16 27.65 -8.02
N ILE A 131 -11.83 27.64 -8.17
CA ILE A 131 -10.97 28.80 -7.86
C ILE A 131 -11.35 30.01 -8.71
N ALA A 132 -11.58 29.81 -10.01
CA ALA A 132 -11.98 30.89 -10.92
C ALA A 132 -13.33 31.50 -10.51
N GLN A 133 -14.30 30.67 -10.13
CA GLN A 133 -15.61 31.13 -9.66
C GLN A 133 -15.53 31.91 -8.34
N VAL A 134 -14.74 31.43 -7.38
CA VAL A 134 -14.54 32.13 -6.10
C VAL A 134 -13.85 33.47 -6.33
N THR A 135 -12.81 33.50 -7.19
CA THR A 135 -12.08 34.73 -7.53
C THR A 135 -12.98 35.74 -8.25
N ALA A 136 -13.82 35.29 -9.19
CA ALA A 136 -14.76 36.16 -9.90
C ALA A 136 -15.79 36.79 -8.95
N ARG A 137 -16.36 36.01 -8.03
CA ARG A 137 -17.34 36.49 -7.03
C ARG A 137 -16.71 37.42 -5.99
N ALA A 138 -15.41 37.28 -5.75
CA ALA A 138 -14.69 38.12 -4.80
C ALA A 138 -14.27 39.48 -5.37
N LYS A 139 -14.26 39.66 -6.70
CA LYS A 139 -13.98 40.97 -7.33
C LYS A 139 -15.00 42.05 -6.97
N ASP A 140 -16.23 41.65 -6.63
CA ASP A 140 -17.31 42.56 -6.23
C ASP A 140 -17.32 42.85 -4.71
N ARG A 141 -16.33 42.35 -3.96
CA ARG A 141 -16.18 42.58 -2.51
C ARG A 141 -14.86 43.27 -2.20
N THR A 142 -14.90 44.24 -1.29
CA THR A 142 -13.75 45.05 -0.84
C THR A 142 -12.65 44.21 -0.17
N GLU A 143 -13.00 43.02 0.32
CA GLU A 143 -12.07 42.03 0.87
C GLU A 143 -12.18 40.73 0.07
N CYS A 144 -11.16 40.46 -0.75
CA CYS A 144 -11.05 39.20 -1.48
C CYS A 144 -10.46 38.16 -0.51
N PRO A 145 -11.17 37.07 -0.15
CA PRO A 145 -10.62 36.07 0.74
C PRO A 145 -9.40 35.43 0.10
N ARG A 146 -8.28 35.42 0.84
CA ARG A 146 -7.02 34.83 0.39
C ARG A 146 -7.21 33.31 0.29
N LEU A 147 -7.33 32.79 -0.93
CA LEU A 147 -7.39 31.35 -1.15
C LEU A 147 -6.03 30.74 -0.81
N ALA A 148 -6.01 29.91 0.23
CA ALA A 148 -4.87 29.09 0.59
C ALA A 148 -5.15 27.64 0.20
N MET A 149 -4.19 27.02 -0.48
CA MET A 149 -4.20 25.58 -0.73
C MET A 149 -3.20 24.91 0.20
N ALA A 150 -3.63 23.86 0.88
CA ALA A 150 -2.77 22.96 1.63
C ALA A 150 -2.83 21.58 0.99
N THR A 151 -1.67 20.98 0.75
CA THR A 151 -1.55 19.59 0.32
C THR A 151 -1.15 18.75 1.53
N MET A 152 -1.81 17.60 1.69
CA MET A 152 -1.50 16.63 2.73
C MET A 152 -1.14 15.31 2.07
N ASP A 153 -0.09 14.66 2.56
CA ASP A 153 0.28 13.30 2.13
C ASP A 153 -0.26 12.29 3.14
N ALA A 154 -0.91 11.23 2.63
CA ALA A 154 -1.34 10.12 3.45
C ALA A 154 -0.20 9.10 3.53
N GLU A 155 0.83 9.42 4.32
CA GLU A 155 2.00 8.54 4.47
C GLU A 155 1.55 7.12 4.87
N THR A 156 2.15 6.11 4.23
CA THR A 156 1.85 4.69 4.43
C THR A 156 0.37 4.32 4.26
N ALA A 157 -0.38 5.03 3.41
CA ALA A 157 -1.82 4.81 3.19
C ALA A 157 -2.20 3.34 2.94
N PHE A 158 -1.40 2.60 2.17
CA PHE A 158 -1.67 1.18 1.89
C PHE A 158 -1.67 0.30 3.15
N TYR A 159 -0.82 0.62 4.13
CA TYR A 159 -0.76 -0.12 5.40
C TYR A 159 -1.87 0.26 6.38
N ARG A 160 -2.73 1.23 6.02
CA ARG A 160 -3.93 1.61 6.79
C ARG A 160 -5.18 0.85 6.36
N ILE A 161 -5.11 0.12 5.25
CA ILE A 161 -6.19 -0.71 4.74
C ILE A 161 -6.05 -2.10 5.36
N ARG A 162 -7.07 -2.55 6.08
CA ARG A 162 -7.08 -3.89 6.68
C ARG A 162 -7.54 -4.92 5.65
N LEU A 163 -6.85 -6.04 5.61
CA LEU A 163 -7.26 -7.21 4.84
C LEU A 163 -8.20 -8.05 5.72
N SER A 164 -9.45 -8.26 5.30
CA SER A 164 -10.36 -9.18 6.00
C SER A 164 -10.25 -10.59 5.43
N GLY A 165 -10.24 -11.61 6.30
CA GLY A 165 -10.21 -13.03 5.91
C GLY A 165 -8.86 -13.72 6.12
N VAL A 166 -7.90 -13.05 6.74
CA VAL A 166 -6.62 -13.64 7.17
C VAL A 166 -6.40 -13.24 8.62
N THR A 167 -7.19 -13.82 9.52
CA THR A 167 -6.82 -13.82 10.94
C THR A 167 -5.97 -15.06 11.16
N ALA A 168 -4.67 -14.90 11.43
CA ALA A 168 -3.93 -15.93 12.12
C ALA A 168 -4.61 -16.10 13.50
N GLN A 169 -5.27 -17.23 13.72
CA GLN A 169 -5.71 -17.64 15.05
C GLN A 169 -4.50 -18.08 15.88
#